data_AF-A0A9W9NAS6-F1
#
_entry.id   AF-A0A9W9NAS6-F1
#
_cell.length_a   1.000
_cell.length_b   1.000
_cell.length_c   1.000
_cell.angle_alpha   90.00
_cell.angle_beta   90.00
_cell.angle_gamma   90.00
#
_symmetry.space_group_name_H-M   'P 1'
#
loop_
_entity.id
_entity.type
_entity.pdbx_description
1 polymer ?
#
loop_
_entity_poly.entity_id
_entity_poly.type
_entity_poly.pdbx_seq_one_letter_code
_entity_poly.pdbx_strand_id
1 'polypeptide(L)'
;MAKTLEEFAQLEPLWDKAIQHPADISPDEKHQLMQWPPLEEMQANSTKYLGMSLENLLQKAATDRQSLTYAECRLIRDHFRITPTLDKGDRFAWPQMRPDLYDKLKQAQEAALPPIELQAVQAVNEVFSQKQYDDLEARHEKRKKEPFPDLQDWVRRIVVREDDKSWGYVFYHQKGMARLDEFKALFTEVLEMSFFFKGYEEIHDHKFAQFVPFEADESDIGHLQQDFRDRR
;
A
#
# COMPACT_ATOMS: atom_id res chain seq x y z
N MET A 1 6.65 -14.43 13.58
CA MET A 1 5.23 -14.47 13.15
C MET A 1 5.10 -15.39 11.96
N ALA A 2 3.95 -16.06 11.85
CA ALA A 2 3.60 -16.87 10.70
C ALA A 2 3.73 -16.06 9.39
N LYS A 3 4.40 -16.65 8.41
CA LYS A 3 4.71 -16.07 7.10
C LYS A 3 3.89 -16.72 5.98
N THR A 4 3.27 -17.86 6.25
CA THR A 4 2.41 -18.58 5.29
C THR A 4 1.00 -18.75 5.86
N LEU A 5 0.04 -19.07 4.98
CA LEU A 5 -1.34 -19.37 5.34
C LEU A 5 -1.43 -20.58 6.28
N GLU A 6 -0.60 -21.60 6.05
CA GLU A 6 -0.56 -22.82 6.85
C GLU A 6 0.02 -22.57 8.24
N GLU A 7 1.07 -21.76 8.35
CA GLU A 7 1.63 -21.35 9.65
C GLU A 7 0.62 -20.51 10.44
N PHE A 8 -0.21 -19.74 9.75
CA PHE A 8 -1.26 -18.95 10.41
C PHE A 8 -2.43 -19.83 10.86
N ALA A 9 -2.83 -20.83 10.07
CA ALA A 9 -3.86 -21.79 10.45
C ALA A 9 -3.47 -22.62 11.69
N GLN A 10 -2.17 -22.82 11.96
CA GLN A 10 -1.71 -23.47 13.20
C GLN A 10 -2.04 -22.68 14.48
N LEU A 11 -2.46 -21.42 14.36
CA LEU A 11 -2.92 -20.60 15.47
C LEU A 11 -4.38 -20.83 15.85
N GLU A 12 -5.11 -21.70 15.14
CA GLU A 12 -6.51 -22.01 15.44
C GLU A 12 -6.78 -22.35 16.92
N PRO A 13 -5.95 -23.11 17.65
CA PRO A 13 -6.16 -23.35 19.08
C PRO A 13 -6.14 -22.07 19.93
N LEU A 14 -5.32 -21.09 19.54
CA LEU A 14 -5.31 -19.78 20.19
C LEU A 14 -6.61 -19.01 19.88
N TRP A 15 -7.18 -19.18 18.70
CA TRP A 15 -8.45 -18.56 18.33
C TRP A 15 -9.60 -19.15 19.15
N ASP A 16 -9.62 -20.48 19.31
CA ASP A 16 -10.57 -21.17 20.20
C ASP A 16 -10.46 -20.68 21.64
N LYS A 17 -9.22 -20.55 22.15
CA LYS A 17 -8.97 -20.00 23.48
C LYS A 17 -9.54 -18.59 23.61
N ALA A 18 -9.33 -17.72 22.62
CA ALA A 18 -9.83 -16.34 22.65
C ALA A 18 -11.36 -16.27 22.65
N ILE A 19 -12.02 -17.16 21.91
CA ILE A 19 -13.49 -17.21 21.84
C ILE A 19 -14.08 -17.75 23.16
N GLN A 20 -13.50 -18.82 23.72
CA GLN A 20 -14.05 -19.50 24.90
C GLN A 20 -13.66 -18.81 26.22
N HIS A 21 -12.44 -18.29 26.29
CA HIS A 21 -11.81 -17.74 27.49
C HIS A 21 -11.07 -16.43 27.19
N PRO A 22 -11.79 -15.36 26.76
CA PRO A 22 -11.15 -14.09 26.35
C PRO A 22 -10.34 -13.44 27.48
N ALA A 23 -10.73 -13.63 28.74
CA ALA A 23 -10.01 -13.12 29.90
C ALA A 23 -8.65 -13.80 30.14
N ASP A 24 -8.42 -14.98 29.58
CA ASP A 24 -7.18 -15.75 29.72
C ASP A 24 -6.17 -15.45 28.61
N ILE A 25 -6.50 -14.54 27.68
CA ILE A 25 -5.62 -14.11 26.61
C ILE A 25 -4.59 -13.13 27.17
N SER A 26 -3.32 -13.53 27.13
CA SER A 26 -2.20 -12.67 27.49
C SER A 26 -1.96 -11.57 26.43
N PRO A 27 -1.25 -10.49 26.79
CA PRO A 27 -0.90 -9.44 25.83
C PRO A 27 -0.15 -9.96 24.59
N ASP A 28 0.79 -10.90 24.76
CA ASP A 28 1.56 -11.46 23.64
C ASP A 28 0.68 -12.30 22.71
N GLU A 29 -0.22 -13.12 23.29
CA GLU A 29 -1.22 -13.88 22.54
C GLU A 29 -2.16 -12.96 21.76
N LYS A 30 -2.60 -11.83 22.35
CA LYS A 30 -3.37 -10.81 21.65
C LYS A 30 -2.60 -10.25 20.45
N HIS A 31 -1.33 -9.90 20.63
CA HIS A 31 -0.51 -9.36 19.54
C HIS A 31 -0.30 -10.38 18.43
N GLN A 32 -0.14 -11.67 18.77
CA GLN A 32 -0.06 -12.76 17.81
C GLN A 32 -1.37 -12.95 17.03
N LEU A 33 -2.51 -12.94 17.72
CA LEU A 33 -3.85 -13.06 17.14
C LEU A 33 -4.19 -11.90 16.20
N MET A 34 -3.84 -10.67 16.60
CA MET A 34 -4.08 -9.44 15.84
C MET A 34 -3.00 -9.19 14.76
N GLN A 35 -1.97 -10.03 14.70
CA GLN A 35 -0.76 -9.83 13.91
C GLN A 35 -0.07 -8.47 14.17
N TRP A 36 -0.28 -7.90 15.36
CA TRP A 36 0.33 -6.64 15.78
C TRP A 36 1.80 -6.85 16.15
N PRO A 37 2.68 -5.90 15.84
CA PRO A 37 4.04 -5.96 16.33
C PRO A 37 4.07 -5.79 17.86
N PRO A 38 5.22 -6.01 18.54
CA PRO A 38 5.35 -5.73 19.96
C PRO A 38 4.90 -4.31 20.32
N LEU A 39 4.40 -4.11 21.55
CA LEU A 39 3.84 -2.83 21.98
C LEU A 39 4.81 -1.65 21.77
N GLU A 40 6.09 -1.85 22.07
CA GLU A 40 7.15 -0.85 21.88
C GLU A 40 7.26 -0.42 20.41
N GLU A 41 7.15 -1.36 19.47
CA GLU A 41 7.19 -1.08 18.03
C GLU A 41 5.92 -0.35 17.58
N MET A 42 4.74 -0.73 18.09
CA MET A 42 3.49 -0.01 17.81
C MET A 42 3.55 1.45 18.28
N GLN A 43 4.11 1.68 19.47
CA GLN A 43 4.32 3.01 20.06
C GLN A 43 5.34 3.82 19.26
N ALA A 44 6.46 3.20 18.88
CA ALA A 44 7.49 3.82 18.04
C ALA A 44 6.93 4.21 16.67
N ASN A 45 6.16 3.33 16.02
CA ASN A 45 5.56 3.59 14.72
C ASN A 45 4.51 4.70 14.79
N SER A 46 3.62 4.69 15.79
CA SER A 46 2.65 5.77 15.98
C SER A 46 3.33 7.12 16.17
N THR A 47 4.35 7.17 17.03
CA THR A 47 5.08 8.41 17.32
C THR A 47 5.85 8.90 16.11
N LYS A 48 6.59 8.01 15.43
CA LYS A 48 7.45 8.38 14.31
C LYS A 48 6.67 8.86 13.08
N TYR A 49 5.51 8.26 12.79
CA TYR A 49 4.78 8.53 11.54
C TYR A 49 3.59 9.47 11.69
N LEU A 50 3.04 9.57 12.90
CA LEU A 50 1.87 10.43 13.18
C LEU A 50 2.19 11.53 14.19
N GLY A 51 3.34 11.50 14.86
CA GLY A 51 3.66 12.43 15.94
C GLY A 51 2.74 12.27 17.16
N MET A 52 2.10 11.10 17.30
CA MET A 52 1.05 10.84 18.29
C MET A 52 1.33 9.54 19.05
N SER A 53 0.97 9.48 20.33
CA SER A 53 1.03 8.22 21.10
C SER A 53 0.00 7.21 20.58
N LEU A 54 0.31 5.92 20.74
CA LEU A 54 -0.60 4.83 20.38
C LEU A 54 -1.95 4.94 21.11
N GLU A 55 -1.92 5.29 22.39
CA GLU A 55 -3.12 5.45 23.21
C GLU A 55 -4.01 6.58 22.68
N ASN A 56 -3.44 7.75 22.37
CA ASN A 56 -4.20 8.87 21.82
C ASN A 56 -4.80 8.53 20.46
N LEU A 57 -4.06 7.78 19.62
CA LEU A 57 -4.53 7.32 18.32
C LEU A 57 -5.75 6.39 18.47
N LEU A 58 -5.66 5.38 19.35
CA LEU A 58 -6.74 4.45 19.63
C LEU A 58 -7.96 5.16 20.24
N GLN A 59 -7.72 6.05 21.20
CA GLN A 59 -8.78 6.83 21.84
C GLN A 59 -9.51 7.73 20.83
N LYS A 60 -8.75 8.45 19.99
CA LYS A 60 -9.29 9.30 18.92
C LYS A 60 -10.14 8.47 17.94
N ALA A 61 -9.64 7.31 17.53
CA ALA A 61 -10.36 6.42 16.63
C ALA A 61 -11.67 5.88 17.25
N ALA A 62 -11.65 5.55 18.54
CA ALA A 62 -12.81 5.05 19.26
C ALA A 62 -13.88 6.13 19.51
N THR A 63 -13.49 7.38 19.77
CA THR A 63 -14.43 8.45 20.14
C THR A 63 -14.88 9.34 18.98
N ASP A 64 -13.99 9.62 18.02
CA ASP A 64 -14.26 10.51 16.90
C ASP A 64 -13.61 9.98 15.61
N ARG A 65 -14.25 8.95 15.04
CA ARG A 65 -13.85 8.34 13.78
C ARG A 65 -13.78 9.31 12.60
N GLN A 66 -14.54 10.42 12.63
CA GLN A 66 -14.54 11.39 11.54
C GLN A 66 -13.34 12.33 11.59
N SER A 67 -12.76 12.56 12.77
CA SER A 67 -11.52 13.32 12.94
C SER A 67 -10.26 12.61 12.46
N LEU A 68 -10.35 11.30 12.15
CA LEU A 68 -9.22 10.53 11.66
C LEU A 68 -8.78 11.02 10.27
N THR A 69 -7.48 11.12 10.10
CA THR A 69 -6.81 11.31 8.81
C THR A 69 -6.60 9.96 8.12
N TYR A 70 -6.35 9.97 6.81
CA TYR A 70 -6.02 8.76 6.08
C TYR A 70 -4.78 8.04 6.64
N ALA A 71 -3.75 8.77 7.06
CA ALA A 71 -2.53 8.20 7.62
C ALA A 71 -2.79 7.48 8.96
N GLU A 72 -3.61 8.08 9.83
CA GLU A 72 -4.03 7.47 11.10
C GLU A 72 -4.84 6.19 10.86
N CYS A 73 -5.84 6.25 9.95
CA CYS A 73 -6.62 5.08 9.55
C CYS A 73 -5.74 3.97 8.96
N ARG A 74 -4.76 4.34 8.13
CA ARG A 74 -3.85 3.38 7.50
C ARG A 74 -2.97 2.67 8.52
N LEU A 75 -2.45 3.37 9.53
CA LEU A 75 -1.62 2.72 10.53
C LEU A 75 -2.41 1.67 11.34
N ILE A 76 -3.64 1.99 11.74
CA ILE A 76 -4.51 1.03 12.45
C ILE A 76 -4.90 -0.15 11.52
N ARG A 77 -5.31 0.15 10.27
CA ARG A 77 -5.70 -0.89 9.30
C ARG A 77 -4.54 -1.81 8.93
N ASP A 78 -3.35 -1.27 8.82
CA ASP A 78 -2.13 -2.04 8.55
C ASP A 78 -1.55 -2.67 9.84
N HIS A 79 -2.37 -2.84 10.88
CA HIS A 79 -2.01 -3.56 12.12
C HIS A 79 -0.78 -2.96 12.83
N PHE A 80 -0.63 -1.63 12.77
CA PHE A 80 0.51 -0.84 13.28
C PHE A 80 1.86 -1.19 12.64
N ARG A 81 1.84 -1.88 11.51
CA ARG A 81 3.02 -2.22 10.71
C ARG A 81 3.27 -1.18 9.64
N ILE A 82 4.53 -1.08 9.29
CA ILE A 82 5.00 -0.27 8.18
C ILE A 82 5.45 -1.23 7.10
N THR A 83 4.47 -1.94 6.56
CA THR A 83 4.72 -2.98 5.57
C THR A 83 4.85 -2.36 4.18
N PRO A 84 5.87 -2.76 3.39
CA PRO A 84 5.89 -2.53 1.96
C PRO A 84 4.62 -3.12 1.33
N THR A 85 4.07 -2.45 0.30
CA THR A 85 2.82 -2.86 -0.35
C THR A 85 2.87 -4.30 -0.91
N LEU A 86 4.07 -4.81 -1.21
CA LEU A 86 4.32 -6.15 -1.77
C LEU A 86 4.12 -7.29 -0.75
N ASP A 87 4.31 -7.06 0.54
CA ASP A 87 4.12 -8.09 1.58
C ASP A 87 2.65 -8.35 1.94
N LYS A 88 1.71 -7.70 1.23
CA LYS A 88 0.27 -7.79 1.52
C LYS A 88 -0.47 -8.86 0.71
N GLY A 89 0.17 -9.47 -0.29
CA GLY A 89 -0.47 -10.38 -1.25
C GLY A 89 -1.24 -11.54 -0.62
N ASP A 90 -0.59 -12.30 0.26
CA ASP A 90 -1.18 -13.51 0.86
C ASP A 90 -2.34 -13.21 1.83
N ARG A 91 -2.30 -12.04 2.50
CA ARG A 91 -3.34 -11.66 3.48
C ARG A 91 -4.67 -11.33 2.83
N PHE A 92 -4.67 -10.78 1.62
CA PHE A 92 -5.91 -10.43 0.92
C PHE A 92 -6.59 -11.64 0.25
N ALA A 93 -5.83 -12.69 -0.07
CA ALA A 93 -6.35 -13.92 -0.66
C ALA A 93 -7.02 -14.84 0.38
N TRP A 94 -6.68 -14.68 1.67
CA TRP A 94 -7.06 -15.62 2.71
C TRP A 94 -8.58 -15.78 2.93
N PRO A 95 -9.41 -14.71 2.94
CA PRO A 95 -10.87 -14.85 3.07
C PRO A 95 -11.49 -15.69 1.95
N GLN A 96 -10.86 -15.71 0.76
CA GLN A 96 -11.33 -16.48 -0.39
C GLN A 96 -10.85 -17.94 -0.34
N MET A 97 -9.64 -18.18 0.17
CA MET A 97 -9.04 -19.51 0.23
C MET A 97 -9.55 -20.36 1.40
N ARG A 98 -9.85 -19.74 2.56
CA ARG A 98 -10.30 -20.42 3.80
C ARG A 98 -11.36 -19.60 4.54
N PRO A 99 -12.57 -19.45 3.99
CA PRO A 99 -13.63 -18.66 4.61
C PRO A 99 -14.03 -19.18 6.00
N ASP A 100 -13.96 -20.50 6.21
CA ASP A 100 -14.22 -21.19 7.47
C ASP A 100 -13.29 -20.69 8.60
N LEU A 101 -12.00 -20.58 8.32
CA LEU A 101 -11.01 -20.10 9.28
C LEU A 101 -11.04 -18.58 9.44
N TYR A 102 -11.41 -17.86 8.39
CA TYR A 102 -11.46 -16.40 8.41
C TYR A 102 -12.56 -15.88 9.35
N ASP A 103 -13.77 -16.45 9.30
CA ASP A 103 -14.87 -16.06 10.19
C ASP A 103 -14.51 -16.36 11.66
N LYS A 104 -13.88 -17.52 11.91
CA LYS A 104 -13.41 -17.92 13.24
C LYS A 104 -12.34 -16.96 13.77
N LEU A 105 -11.37 -16.58 12.93
CA LEU A 105 -10.36 -15.58 13.30
C LEU A 105 -11.01 -14.27 13.69
N LYS A 106 -11.95 -13.78 12.87
CA LYS A 106 -12.63 -12.51 13.14
C LYS A 106 -13.35 -12.54 14.49
N GLN A 107 -14.05 -13.63 14.79
CA GLN A 107 -14.70 -13.82 16.08
C GLN A 107 -13.69 -13.83 17.25
N ALA A 108 -12.57 -14.52 17.07
CA ALA A 108 -11.50 -14.56 18.08
C ALA A 108 -10.89 -13.17 18.32
N GLN A 109 -10.63 -12.41 17.25
CA GLN A 109 -10.11 -11.04 17.34
C GLN A 109 -11.08 -10.11 18.07
N GLU A 110 -12.37 -10.17 17.75
CA GLU A 110 -13.40 -9.38 18.44
C GLU A 110 -13.50 -9.73 19.93
N ALA A 111 -13.34 -11.00 20.29
CA ALA A 111 -13.38 -11.46 21.69
C ALA A 111 -12.14 -11.05 22.50
N ALA A 112 -10.96 -11.01 21.87
CA ALA A 112 -9.69 -10.72 22.54
C ALA A 112 -9.40 -9.21 22.71
N LEU A 113 -10.05 -8.35 21.95
CA LEU A 113 -9.80 -6.91 22.00
C LEU A 113 -10.56 -6.24 23.16
N PRO A 114 -9.88 -5.41 23.97
CA PRO A 114 -10.53 -4.47 24.88
C PRO A 114 -11.49 -3.53 24.13
N PRO A 115 -12.53 -3.00 24.79
CA PRO A 115 -13.57 -2.19 24.14
C PRO A 115 -13.05 -1.02 23.30
N ILE A 116 -12.03 -0.29 23.80
CA ILE A 116 -11.45 0.86 23.07
C ILE A 116 -10.73 0.40 21.80
N GLU A 117 -9.94 -0.67 21.89
CA GLU A 117 -9.22 -1.20 20.73
C GLU A 117 -10.19 -1.74 19.68
N LEU A 118 -11.23 -2.46 20.11
CA LEU A 118 -12.28 -2.97 19.23
C LEU A 118 -13.02 -1.83 18.51
N GLN A 119 -13.44 -0.81 19.26
CA GLN A 119 -14.11 0.37 18.69
C GLN A 119 -13.21 1.11 17.69
N ALA A 120 -11.93 1.29 18.01
CA ALA A 120 -10.97 1.92 17.12
C ALA A 120 -10.80 1.16 15.79
N VAL A 121 -10.66 -0.18 15.85
CA VAL A 121 -10.52 -1.01 14.65
C VAL A 121 -11.80 -0.99 13.81
N GLN A 122 -12.98 -1.10 14.43
CA GLN A 122 -14.26 -1.04 13.74
C GLN A 122 -14.49 0.33 13.09
N ALA A 123 -14.24 1.42 13.83
CA ALA A 123 -14.32 2.78 13.32
C ALA A 123 -13.48 3.00 12.07
N VAL A 124 -12.23 2.50 12.08
CA VAL A 124 -11.34 2.58 10.92
C VAL A 124 -11.91 1.80 9.74
N ASN A 125 -12.39 0.56 9.94
CA ASN A 125 -12.97 -0.24 8.86
C ASN A 125 -14.17 0.45 8.18
N GLU A 126 -14.98 1.19 8.95
CA GLU A 126 -16.12 1.94 8.41
C GLU A 126 -15.70 3.15 7.57
N VAL A 127 -14.71 3.93 8.03
CA VAL A 127 -14.36 5.22 7.39
C VAL A 127 -13.20 5.12 6.40
N PHE A 128 -12.44 4.00 6.40
CA PHE A 128 -11.17 3.89 5.67
C PHE A 128 -11.33 4.20 4.18
N SER A 129 -12.31 3.59 3.51
CA SER A 129 -12.49 3.74 2.06
C SER A 129 -12.77 5.19 1.67
N GLN A 130 -13.59 5.90 2.45
CA GLN A 130 -13.85 7.31 2.23
C GLN A 130 -12.59 8.15 2.46
N LYS A 131 -11.89 7.94 3.59
CA LYS A 131 -10.64 8.65 3.89
C LYS A 131 -9.56 8.43 2.84
N GLN A 132 -9.49 7.22 2.29
CA GLN A 132 -8.59 6.89 1.18
C GLN A 132 -8.96 7.66 -0.09
N TYR A 133 -10.24 7.70 -0.44
CA TYR A 133 -10.73 8.43 -1.59
C TYR A 133 -10.43 9.93 -1.45
N ASP A 134 -10.76 10.53 -0.31
CA ASP A 134 -10.55 11.96 -0.03
C ASP A 134 -9.06 12.34 -0.11
N ASP A 135 -8.16 11.52 0.45
CA ASP A 135 -6.71 11.73 0.37
C ASP A 135 -6.19 11.60 -1.08
N LEU A 136 -6.69 10.62 -1.85
CA LEU A 136 -6.33 10.47 -3.25
C LEU A 136 -6.81 11.64 -4.11
N GLU A 137 -8.04 12.11 -3.89
CA GLU A 137 -8.62 13.27 -4.55
C GLU A 137 -7.84 14.54 -4.19
N ALA A 138 -7.55 14.77 -2.90
CA ALA A 138 -6.73 15.91 -2.46
C ALA A 138 -5.33 15.88 -3.09
N ARG A 139 -4.67 14.71 -3.17
CA ARG A 139 -3.39 14.55 -3.88
C ARG A 139 -3.52 14.79 -5.38
N HIS A 140 -4.62 14.38 -5.98
CA HIS A 140 -4.90 14.61 -7.40
C HIS A 140 -5.09 16.11 -7.68
N GLU A 141 -5.90 16.81 -6.88
CA GLU A 141 -6.09 18.26 -7.01
C GLU A 141 -4.81 19.05 -6.72
N LYS A 142 -4.00 18.61 -5.75
CA LYS A 142 -2.67 19.19 -5.54
C LYS A 142 -1.77 18.99 -6.77
N ARG A 143 -1.77 17.80 -7.36
CA ARG A 143 -1.01 17.49 -8.60
C ARG A 143 -1.51 18.28 -9.81
N LYS A 144 -2.79 18.65 -9.90
CA LYS A 144 -3.30 19.54 -10.94
C LYS A 144 -2.77 20.97 -10.80
N LYS A 145 -2.69 21.47 -9.56
CA LYS A 145 -2.23 22.85 -9.27
C LYS A 145 -0.73 23.00 -9.39
N GLU A 146 0.01 21.95 -9.01
CA GLU A 146 1.46 21.85 -9.16
C GLU A 146 1.78 20.52 -9.85
N PRO A 147 1.69 20.47 -11.19
CA PRO A 147 2.16 19.31 -11.91
C PRO A 147 3.67 19.25 -11.65
N PHE A 148 4.05 18.31 -10.80
CA PHE A 148 5.43 17.86 -10.66
C PHE A 148 6.40 18.89 -10.04
N PRO A 149 6.24 19.24 -8.75
CA PRO A 149 7.06 20.26 -8.08
C PRO A 149 8.55 19.90 -8.06
N ASP A 150 8.88 18.61 -7.98
CA ASP A 150 10.25 18.10 -7.88
C ASP A 150 10.82 17.54 -9.19
N LEU A 151 10.11 17.68 -10.31
CA LEU A 151 10.66 17.22 -11.58
C LEU A 151 11.69 18.22 -12.11
N GLN A 152 12.86 17.69 -12.45
CA GLN A 152 13.91 18.43 -13.14
C GLN A 152 13.35 19.08 -14.41
N ASP A 153 13.81 20.28 -14.72
CA ASP A 153 13.29 21.11 -15.80
C ASP A 153 13.21 20.39 -17.15
N TRP A 154 14.15 19.49 -17.44
CA TRP A 154 14.15 18.73 -18.68
C TRP A 154 13.00 17.73 -18.76
N VAL A 155 12.60 17.10 -17.64
CA VAL A 155 11.47 16.16 -17.62
C VAL A 155 10.14 16.93 -17.63
N ARG A 156 10.09 18.08 -16.96
CA ARG A 156 8.91 18.95 -16.98
C ARG A 156 8.56 19.39 -18.41
N ARG A 157 9.57 19.62 -19.26
CA ARG A 157 9.42 19.91 -20.71
C ARG A 157 8.91 18.73 -21.55
N ILE A 158 9.02 17.50 -21.06
CA ILE A 158 8.53 16.28 -21.74
C ILE A 158 7.08 15.99 -21.32
N VAL A 159 6.77 16.15 -20.03
CA VAL A 159 5.51 15.70 -19.42
C VAL A 159 4.41 16.77 -19.45
N VAL A 160 4.75 18.06 -19.44
CA VAL A 160 3.78 19.16 -19.41
C VAL A 160 3.67 19.79 -20.80
N ARG A 161 2.75 19.28 -21.63
CA ARG A 161 2.19 20.01 -22.78
C ARG A 161 0.66 20.01 -22.69
N GLU A 162 0.06 21.19 -22.83
CA GLU A 162 -1.36 21.46 -22.56
C GLU A 162 -2.34 20.74 -23.51
N ASP A 163 -1.86 20.25 -24.66
CA ASP A 163 -2.73 19.71 -25.72
C ASP A 163 -2.55 18.23 -26.04
N ASP A 164 -1.60 17.54 -25.39
CA ASP A 164 -1.29 16.14 -25.70
C ASP A 164 -1.50 15.26 -24.47
N LYS A 165 -2.58 14.46 -24.49
CA LYS A 165 -3.01 13.60 -23.37
C LYS A 165 -2.16 12.34 -23.19
N SER A 166 -1.12 12.14 -24.00
CA SER A 166 -0.28 10.95 -23.92
C SER A 166 0.91 11.18 -22.99
N TRP A 167 0.86 10.53 -21.83
CA TRP A 167 1.93 10.47 -20.83
C TRP A 167 2.74 9.18 -20.99
N GLY A 168 4.06 9.25 -20.81
CA GLY A 168 4.96 8.11 -20.91
C GLY A 168 6.27 8.36 -20.17
N TYR A 169 7.01 7.31 -19.86
CA TYR A 169 8.30 7.38 -19.17
C TYR A 169 9.39 6.83 -20.07
N VAL A 170 10.56 7.48 -20.08
CA VAL A 170 11.77 6.96 -20.73
C VAL A 170 12.68 6.43 -19.64
N PHE A 171 12.98 5.13 -19.68
CA PHE A 171 13.94 4.49 -18.79
C PHE A 171 15.27 4.30 -19.51
N TYR A 172 16.35 4.82 -18.93
CA TYR A 172 17.70 4.62 -19.44
C TYR A 172 18.35 3.45 -18.72
N HIS A 173 18.87 2.51 -19.50
CA HIS A 173 19.63 1.37 -19.01
C HIS A 173 20.99 1.36 -19.70
N GLN A 174 22.08 1.53 -18.95
CA GLN A 174 23.43 1.50 -19.51
C GLN A 174 23.73 0.13 -20.15
N LYS A 175 24.38 0.15 -21.32
CA LYS A 175 24.74 -1.05 -22.11
C LYS A 175 25.61 -2.08 -21.35
N GLY A 176 26.28 -1.65 -20.27
CA GLY A 176 27.16 -2.48 -19.44
C GLY A 176 26.52 -3.07 -18.17
N MET A 177 25.30 -2.67 -17.80
CA MET A 177 24.60 -3.30 -16.67
C MET A 177 24.05 -4.66 -17.10
N ALA A 178 24.29 -5.70 -16.31
CA ALA A 178 23.70 -7.02 -16.55
C ALA A 178 22.18 -6.99 -16.34
N ARG A 179 21.46 -8.00 -16.89
CA ARG A 179 20.04 -8.30 -16.62
C ARG A 179 18.98 -7.46 -17.37
N LEU A 180 19.29 -6.91 -18.55
CA LEU A 180 18.31 -6.21 -19.39
C LEU A 180 17.06 -7.07 -19.70
N ASP A 181 17.25 -8.36 -19.98
CA ASP A 181 16.12 -9.24 -20.29
C ASP A 181 15.26 -9.54 -19.05
N GLU A 182 15.86 -9.58 -17.86
CA GLU A 182 15.11 -9.68 -16.60
C GLU A 182 14.37 -8.38 -16.29
N PHE A 183 14.96 -7.21 -16.56
CA PHE A 183 14.28 -5.93 -16.46
C PHE A 183 13.08 -5.85 -17.40
N LYS A 184 13.23 -6.28 -18.66
CA LYS A 184 12.11 -6.37 -19.62
C LYS A 184 11.00 -7.26 -19.09
N ALA A 185 11.35 -8.45 -18.59
CA ALA A 185 10.37 -9.39 -18.05
C ALA A 185 9.60 -8.79 -16.85
N LEU A 186 10.31 -8.21 -15.88
CA LEU A 186 9.71 -7.56 -14.72
C LEU A 186 8.84 -6.36 -15.11
N PHE A 187 9.29 -5.55 -16.07
CA PHE A 187 8.54 -4.38 -16.51
C PHE A 187 7.27 -4.78 -17.26
N THR A 188 7.34 -5.81 -18.11
CA THR A 188 6.16 -6.39 -18.77
C THR A 188 5.15 -6.90 -17.76
N GLU A 189 5.59 -7.61 -16.71
CA GLU A 189 4.70 -8.08 -15.63
C GLU A 189 3.97 -6.91 -14.95
N VAL A 190 4.68 -5.79 -14.70
CA VAL A 190 4.08 -4.56 -14.14
C VAL A 190 3.07 -3.90 -15.10
N LEU A 191 3.31 -3.96 -16.41
CA LEU A 191 2.34 -3.46 -17.39
C LEU A 191 1.08 -4.35 -17.43
N GLU A 192 1.25 -5.66 -17.36
CA GLU A 192 0.17 -6.66 -17.37
C GLU A 192 -0.60 -6.72 -16.04
N MET A 193 -0.02 -6.23 -14.93
CA MET A 193 -0.67 -6.20 -13.63
C MET A 193 -1.99 -5.42 -13.65
N SER A 194 -3.08 -6.15 -13.38
CA SER A 194 -4.42 -5.63 -13.12
C SER A 194 -4.47 -4.85 -11.80
N PHE A 195 -4.77 -3.55 -11.87
CA PHE A 195 -5.06 -2.76 -10.69
C PHE A 195 -6.58 -2.59 -10.53
N PHE A 196 -7.11 -2.87 -9.34
CA PHE A 196 -8.54 -2.80 -9.06
C PHE A 196 -8.97 -1.39 -8.64
N PHE A 197 -8.88 -0.41 -9.53
CA PHE A 197 -9.47 0.93 -9.33
C PHE A 197 -10.26 1.39 -10.56
N LYS A 198 -11.26 2.24 -10.33
CA LYS A 198 -12.15 2.78 -11.38
C LYS A 198 -11.33 3.55 -12.42
N GLY A 199 -11.48 3.21 -13.71
CA GLY A 199 -10.69 3.77 -14.83
C GLY A 199 -9.44 2.96 -15.20
N TYR A 200 -9.18 1.82 -14.53
CA TYR A 200 -8.05 0.96 -14.87
C TYR A 200 -8.13 0.38 -16.29
N GLU A 201 -9.32 -0.03 -16.73
CA GLU A 201 -9.54 -0.63 -18.07
C GLU A 201 -9.07 0.31 -19.19
N GLU A 202 -9.38 1.61 -19.06
CA GLU A 202 -8.94 2.66 -19.99
C GLU A 202 -7.42 2.83 -19.99
N ILE A 203 -6.73 2.56 -18.87
CA ILE A 203 -5.26 2.65 -18.81
C ILE A 203 -4.64 1.35 -19.32
N HIS A 204 -5.20 0.18 -18.95
CA HIS A 204 -4.69 -1.14 -19.29
C HIS A 204 -4.54 -1.33 -20.79
N ASP A 205 -5.58 -1.00 -21.56
CA ASP A 205 -5.60 -1.17 -23.01
C ASP A 205 -4.63 -0.22 -23.75
N HIS A 206 -4.09 0.79 -23.05
CA HIS A 206 -3.17 1.80 -23.59
C HIS A 206 -1.75 1.69 -23.02
N LYS A 207 -1.47 0.69 -22.17
CA LYS A 207 -0.11 0.42 -21.68
C LYS A 207 0.71 -0.28 -22.77
N PHE A 208 1.78 0.36 -23.23
CA PHE A 208 2.81 -0.30 -24.03
C PHE A 208 4.20 0.17 -23.61
N ALA A 209 5.19 -0.70 -23.76
CA ALA A 209 6.60 -0.33 -23.63
C ALA A 209 7.34 -0.69 -24.90
N GLN A 210 8.17 0.23 -25.38
CA GLN A 210 9.10 0.01 -26.47
C GLN A 210 10.52 0.05 -25.92
N PHE A 211 11.25 -1.05 -26.07
CA PHE A 211 12.65 -1.14 -25.66
C PHE A 211 13.53 -0.88 -26.88
N VAL A 212 14.22 0.25 -26.85
CA VAL A 212 15.08 0.69 -27.96
C VAL A 212 16.53 0.67 -27.49
N PRO A 213 17.44 -0.03 -28.19
CA PRO A 213 18.87 0.11 -27.93
C PRO A 213 19.32 1.51 -28.33
N PHE A 214 19.96 2.22 -27.41
CA PHE A 214 20.44 3.58 -27.63
C PHE A 214 21.90 3.70 -27.21
N GLU A 215 22.72 4.28 -28.08
CA GLU A 215 24.14 4.60 -27.81
C GLU A 215 24.34 6.10 -28.00
N ALA A 216 24.43 6.85 -26.90
CA ALA A 216 25.06 8.16 -26.88
C ALA A 216 25.74 8.38 -25.53
N ASP A 217 26.71 9.29 -25.50
CA ASP A 217 27.26 9.77 -24.23
C ASP A 217 26.14 10.39 -23.40
N GLU A 218 26.13 10.11 -22.08
CA GLU A 218 25.11 10.60 -21.13
C GLU A 218 24.90 12.14 -21.18
N SER A 219 25.86 12.87 -21.75
CA SER A 219 25.80 14.32 -21.96
C SER A 219 24.87 14.78 -23.09
N ASP A 220 24.41 13.92 -24.00
CA ASP A 220 23.64 14.34 -25.19
C ASP A 220 22.12 14.10 -25.07
N ILE A 221 21.55 14.63 -23.98
CA ILE A 221 20.09 14.63 -23.71
C ILE A 221 19.28 15.23 -24.87
N GLY A 222 19.88 16.13 -25.66
CA GLY A 222 19.22 16.74 -26.82
C GLY A 222 18.90 15.72 -27.92
N HIS A 223 19.81 14.78 -28.18
CA HIS A 223 19.61 13.72 -29.17
C HIS A 223 18.52 12.73 -28.74
N LEU A 224 18.51 12.39 -27.45
CA LEU A 224 17.50 11.53 -26.83
C LEU A 224 16.09 12.11 -26.91
N GLN A 225 15.96 13.43 -26.67
CA GLN A 225 14.70 14.13 -26.82
C GLN A 225 14.21 14.14 -28.27
N GLN A 226 15.13 14.20 -29.24
CA GLN A 226 14.76 14.21 -30.65
C GLN A 226 14.36 12.82 -31.16
N ASP A 227 15.10 11.76 -30.82
CA ASP A 227 14.73 10.38 -31.18
C ASP A 227 13.37 9.97 -30.60
N PHE A 228 13.08 10.35 -29.35
CA PHE A 228 11.73 10.14 -28.77
C PHE A 228 10.63 10.87 -29.54
N ARG A 229 10.90 12.08 -30.04
CA ARG A 229 9.94 12.85 -30.85
C ARG A 229 9.73 12.21 -32.22
N ASP A 230 10.80 11.69 -32.84
CA ASP A 230 10.73 11.12 -34.19
C ASP A 230 10.03 9.75 -34.22
N ARG A 231 9.92 9.06 -33.07
CA ARG A 231 9.21 7.77 -32.91
C ARG A 231 7.73 7.91 -32.59
N ARG A 232 7.24 9.12 -32.35
CA ARG A 232 5.85 9.44 -31.99
C ARG A 232 5.12 10.07 -33.17
#